data_AF-E0DBL5-F1
#
_entry.id   AF-E0DBL5-F1
#
_cell.length_a   1.000
_cell.length_b   1.000
_cell.length_c   1.000
_cell.angle_alpha   90.00
_cell.angle_beta   90.00
_cell.angle_gamma   90.00
#
_symmetry.space_group_name_H-M   'P 1'
#
loop_
_entity.id
_entity.type
_entity.pdbx_description
1 polymer ?
#
loop_
_entity_poly.entity_id
_entity_poly.type
_entity_poly.pdbx_seq_one_letter_code
_entity_poly.pdbx_strand_id
1 'polypeptide(L)'
;MFGYGFPQELQDAIDAATAKFGPIECAKKFLFYFMTESGVHDGEVWDCLAELSESSYSDPQYIAKVEQLTDKYSEDAYSDERREPAEITLVVHISVMEGIYDGLKSPIEEFPYNACYDAVNDDWDFDRITESIQKL
;
A
#
# COMPACT_ATOMS: atom_id res chain seq x y z
N MET A 1 13.49 5.55 14.14
CA MET A 1 13.83 4.51 13.16
C MET A 1 12.89 3.36 13.40
N PHE A 2 11.90 3.22 12.55
CA PHE A 2 10.88 2.19 12.65
C PHE A 2 11.44 0.86 12.14
N GLY A 3 11.12 -0.26 12.79
CA GLY A 3 11.82 -1.54 12.67
C GLY A 3 11.59 -2.33 11.37
N TYR A 4 11.26 -1.69 10.25
CA TYR A 4 10.85 -2.33 9.00
C TYR A 4 11.96 -3.05 8.22
N GLY A 5 13.22 -3.00 8.69
CA GLY A 5 14.35 -3.58 7.97
C GLY A 5 14.66 -2.91 6.63
N PHE A 6 14.09 -1.73 6.37
CA PHE A 6 14.29 -0.99 5.13
C PHE A 6 15.74 -0.54 4.93
N PRO A 7 16.24 -0.54 3.69
CA PRO A 7 17.45 0.19 3.33
C PRO A 7 17.34 1.66 3.74
N GLN A 8 18.45 2.28 4.12
CA GLN A 8 18.44 3.70 4.54
C GLN A 8 17.94 4.62 3.43
N GLU A 9 18.28 4.32 2.17
CA GLU A 9 17.85 5.12 1.02
C GLU A 9 16.32 5.12 0.85
N LEU A 10 15.66 3.99 1.09
CA LEU A 10 14.20 3.90 1.07
C LEU A 10 13.58 4.73 2.21
N GLN A 11 14.15 4.65 3.42
CA GLN A 11 13.67 5.46 4.55
C GLN A 11 13.80 6.95 4.26
N ASP A 12 14.95 7.38 3.71
CA ASP A 12 15.19 8.77 3.34
C ASP A 12 14.22 9.26 2.24
N ALA A 13 13.91 8.40 1.26
CA ALA A 13 12.94 8.70 0.21
C ALA A 13 11.52 8.84 0.78
N ILE A 14 11.11 7.92 1.66
CA ILE A 14 9.81 7.97 2.34
C ILE A 14 9.70 9.25 3.18
N ASP A 15 10.72 9.56 3.97
CA ASP A 15 10.74 10.76 4.82
C ASP A 15 10.65 12.04 3.97
N ALA A 16 11.38 12.11 2.86
CA ALA A 16 11.36 13.25 1.95
C ALA A 16 9.97 13.44 1.31
N ALA A 17 9.36 12.36 0.82
CA ALA A 17 8.02 12.41 0.22
C ALA A 17 6.94 12.74 1.27
N THR A 18 7.04 12.16 2.47
CA THR A 18 6.16 12.42 3.60
C THR A 18 6.24 13.88 4.05
N ALA A 19 7.43 14.47 4.10
CA ALA A 19 7.60 15.88 4.42
C ALA A 19 6.98 16.82 3.38
N LYS A 20 6.90 16.38 2.11
CA LYS A 20 6.32 17.16 1.00
C LYS A 20 4.79 17.08 0.95
N PHE A 21 4.21 15.91 1.22
CA PHE A 21 2.79 15.64 1.01
C PHE A 21 1.96 15.43 2.28
N GLY A 22 2.62 15.13 3.41
CA GLY A 22 1.98 14.52 4.55
C GLY A 22 1.88 12.99 4.40
N PRO A 23 1.75 12.25 5.51
CA PRO A 23 1.85 10.79 5.51
C PRO A 23 0.74 10.11 4.70
N ILE A 24 -0.52 10.53 4.89
CA ILE A 24 -1.65 9.90 4.19
C ILE A 24 -1.54 10.12 2.68
N GLU A 25 -1.29 11.35 2.25
CA GLU A 25 -1.21 11.67 0.83
C GLU A 25 0.03 11.04 0.19
N CYS A 26 1.16 10.93 0.90
CA CYS A 26 2.34 10.20 0.44
C CYS A 26 2.01 8.72 0.17
N ALA A 27 1.43 8.03 1.16
CA ALA A 27 1.05 6.63 1.01
C ALA A 27 0.01 6.43 -0.10
N LYS A 28 -1.01 7.30 -0.15
CA LYS A 28 -2.05 7.25 -1.16
C LYS A 28 -1.50 7.39 -2.57
N LYS A 29 -0.61 8.36 -2.80
CA LYS A 29 0.06 8.54 -4.10
C LYS A 29 0.91 7.34 -4.49
N PHE A 30 1.68 6.81 -3.55
CA PHE A 30 2.49 5.62 -3.78
C PHE A 30 1.62 4.42 -4.16
N LEU A 31 0.57 4.11 -3.40
CA LEU A 31 -0.31 2.97 -3.66
C LEU A 31 -1.04 3.11 -5.01
N PHE A 32 -1.45 4.32 -5.41
CA PHE A 32 -2.00 4.55 -6.75
C PHE A 32 -0.97 4.31 -7.85
N TYR A 33 0.26 4.76 -7.65
CA TYR A 33 1.36 4.51 -8.58
C TYR A 33 1.64 3.01 -8.69
N PHE A 34 1.71 2.30 -7.56
CA PHE A 34 1.89 0.84 -7.49
C PHE A 34 0.80 0.09 -8.26
N MET A 35 -0.48 0.43 -8.04
CA MET A 35 -1.60 -0.16 -8.76
C MET A 35 -1.51 0.12 -10.26
N THR A 36 -1.24 1.38 -10.63
CA THR A 36 -1.17 1.81 -12.04
C THR A 36 -0.05 1.10 -12.79
N GLU A 37 1.15 1.04 -12.23
CA GLU A 37 2.30 0.37 -12.84
C GLU A 37 2.14 -1.16 -12.89
N SER A 38 1.23 -1.71 -12.08
CA SER A 38 0.85 -3.12 -12.09
C SER A 38 -0.38 -3.40 -12.96
N GLY A 39 -0.90 -2.40 -13.68
CA GLY A 39 -2.00 -2.53 -14.64
C GLY A 39 -3.41 -2.47 -14.03
N VAL A 40 -3.54 -2.09 -12.75
CA VAL A 40 -4.82 -1.93 -12.05
C VAL A 40 -5.21 -0.46 -12.06
N HIS A 41 -6.39 -0.16 -12.60
CA HIS A 41 -6.85 1.24 -12.82
C HIS A 41 -8.28 1.50 -12.34
N ASP A 42 -8.98 0.47 -11.85
CA ASP A 42 -10.34 0.55 -11.34
C ASP A 42 -10.62 -0.59 -10.34
N GLY A 43 -11.84 -0.63 -9.81
CA GLY A 43 -12.31 -1.67 -8.89
C GLY A 43 -12.42 -1.23 -7.44
N GLU A 44 -12.90 -2.14 -6.59
CA GLU A 44 -13.24 -1.83 -5.19
C GLU A 44 -12.03 -1.42 -4.34
N VAL A 45 -10.85 -1.98 -4.62
CA VAL A 45 -9.58 -1.57 -3.98
C VAL A 45 -9.17 -0.18 -4.42
N TRP A 46 -9.29 0.12 -5.72
CA TRP A 46 -8.99 1.45 -6.26
C TRP A 46 -9.91 2.52 -5.65
N ASP A 47 -11.21 2.23 -5.57
CA ASP A 47 -12.20 3.11 -4.97
C ASP A 47 -11.97 3.29 -3.46
N CYS A 48 -11.60 2.21 -2.75
CA CYS A 48 -11.24 2.28 -1.34
C CYS A 48 -10.03 3.19 -1.11
N LEU A 49 -8.98 3.04 -1.91
CA LEU A 49 -7.81 3.91 -1.86
C LEU A 49 -8.16 5.36 -2.21
N ALA A 50 -9.08 5.58 -3.15
CA ALA A 50 -9.55 6.92 -3.53
C ALA A 50 -10.26 7.65 -2.39
N GLU A 51 -10.94 6.93 -1.50
CA GLU A 51 -11.62 7.47 -0.32
C GLU A 51 -10.64 7.78 0.85
N LEU A 52 -9.46 7.14 0.88
CA LEU A 52 -8.47 7.31 1.94
C LEU A 52 -8.12 8.79 2.18
N SER A 53 -8.19 9.20 3.44
CA SER A 53 -7.97 10.58 3.89
C SER A 53 -7.60 10.62 5.38
N GLU A 54 -7.17 11.76 5.91
CA GLU A 54 -6.84 11.87 7.34
C GLU A 54 -8.01 11.49 8.26
N SER A 55 -9.26 11.81 7.89
CA SER A 55 -10.44 11.43 8.69
C SER A 55 -10.69 9.92 8.73
N SER A 56 -10.13 9.17 7.78
CA SER A 56 -10.29 7.72 7.68
C SER A 56 -9.74 6.99 8.91
N TYR A 57 -8.72 7.55 9.58
CA TYR A 57 -8.13 7.03 10.82
C TYR A 57 -9.08 6.92 12.00
N SER A 58 -10.18 7.68 11.97
CA SER A 58 -11.16 7.73 13.04
C SER A 58 -12.57 7.45 12.53
N ASP A 59 -12.71 7.00 11.29
CA ASP A 59 -13.99 6.65 10.69
C ASP A 59 -14.22 5.13 10.81
N PRO A 60 -15.12 4.69 11.70
CA PRO A 60 -15.39 3.26 11.88
C PRO A 60 -15.98 2.60 10.63
N GLN A 61 -16.67 3.35 9.75
CA GLN A 61 -17.24 2.79 8.53
C GLN A 61 -16.15 2.50 7.50
N TYR A 62 -15.19 3.41 7.37
CA TYR A 62 -14.03 3.21 6.49
C TYR A 62 -13.15 2.07 7.00
N ILE A 63 -12.86 2.03 8.30
CA ILE A 63 -12.06 0.94 8.91
C ILE A 63 -12.72 -0.42 8.66
N ALA A 64 -14.03 -0.55 8.90
CA ALA A 64 -14.76 -1.79 8.66
C ALA A 64 -14.78 -2.19 7.17
N LYS A 65 -14.83 -1.23 6.25
CA LYS A 65 -14.71 -1.48 4.80
C LYS A 65 -13.32 -2.04 4.45
N VAL A 66 -12.26 -1.46 5.00
CA VAL A 66 -10.89 -1.94 4.80
C VAL A 66 -10.74 -3.36 5.34
N GLU A 67 -11.19 -3.63 6.57
CA GLU A 67 -11.16 -4.96 7.19
C GLU A 67 -11.85 -6.01 6.30
N GLN A 68 -13.07 -5.72 5.82
CA GLN A 68 -13.82 -6.62 4.95
C GLN A 68 -13.09 -6.93 3.63
N LEU A 69 -12.48 -5.91 3.01
CA LEU A 69 -11.75 -6.08 1.76
C LEU A 69 -10.44 -6.87 1.98
N THR A 70 -9.71 -6.59 3.06
CA THR A 70 -8.51 -7.35 3.43
C THR A 70 -8.84 -8.82 3.69
N ASP A 71 -9.91 -9.12 4.42
CA ASP A 71 -10.37 -10.50 4.66
C ASP A 71 -10.73 -11.20 3.33
N LYS A 72 -11.47 -10.52 2.45
CA LYS A 72 -11.87 -11.05 1.14
C LYS A 72 -10.67 -11.47 0.29
N TYR A 73 -9.62 -10.65 0.20
CA TYR A 73 -8.48 -10.95 -0.67
C TYR A 73 -7.43 -11.85 -0.01
N SER A 74 -7.35 -11.89 1.32
CA SER A 74 -6.45 -12.81 2.04
C SER A 74 -6.93 -14.27 2.00
N GLU A 75 -8.24 -14.51 1.93
CA GLU A 75 -8.80 -15.86 1.75
C GLU A 75 -8.46 -16.48 0.38
N ASP A 76 -8.28 -15.65 -0.66
CA ASP A 76 -8.03 -16.08 -2.04
C ASP A 76 -6.54 -16.35 -2.36
N ALA A 77 -5.61 -16.02 -1.46
CA ALA A 77 -4.17 -15.95 -1.73
C ALA A 77 -3.42 -17.32 -1.78
N TYR A 78 -4.07 -18.44 -1.40
CA TYR A 78 -3.40 -19.72 -1.15
C TYR A 78 -3.74 -20.84 -2.16
N SER A 79 -3.82 -20.53 -3.46
CA SER A 79 -3.76 -21.57 -4.52
C SER A 79 -2.49 -21.42 -5.36
N ASP A 80 -1.66 -22.47 -5.33
CA ASP A 80 -0.30 -22.56 -5.86
C ASP A 80 -0.24 -22.65 -7.41
N GLU A 81 0.91 -22.22 -7.96
CA GLU A 81 1.42 -22.36 -9.33
C GLU A 81 1.08 -21.30 -10.42
N ARG A 82 2.12 -20.54 -10.82
CA ARG A 82 2.26 -19.64 -11.99
C ARG A 82 1.19 -18.55 -12.14
N ARG A 83 1.53 -17.34 -11.67
CA ARG A 83 0.69 -16.13 -11.75
C ARG A 83 0.20 -15.80 -13.18
N GLU A 84 -1.04 -16.15 -13.48
CA GLU A 84 -1.83 -15.55 -14.55
C GLU A 84 -2.06 -14.05 -14.25
N PRO A 85 -2.42 -13.21 -15.25
CA PRO A 85 -2.70 -11.79 -15.01
C PRO A 85 -3.75 -11.52 -13.91
N ALA A 86 -4.69 -12.44 -13.72
CA ALA A 86 -5.66 -12.40 -12.63
C ALA A 86 -5.00 -12.56 -11.24
N GLU A 87 -3.95 -13.37 -11.15
CA GLU A 87 -3.19 -13.60 -9.92
C GLU A 87 -2.22 -12.46 -9.62
N ILE A 88 -1.68 -11.78 -10.63
CA ILE A 88 -0.92 -10.51 -10.43
C ILE A 88 -1.85 -9.43 -9.86
N THR A 89 -3.05 -9.28 -10.43
CA THR A 89 -4.05 -8.33 -9.94
C THR A 89 -4.44 -8.63 -8.49
N LEU A 90 -4.59 -9.92 -8.14
CA LEU A 90 -4.87 -10.35 -6.78
C LEU A 90 -3.75 -9.96 -5.80
N VAL A 91 -2.48 -10.21 -6.15
CA VAL A 91 -1.33 -9.82 -5.31
C VAL A 91 -1.31 -8.31 -5.09
N VAL A 92 -1.56 -7.52 -6.12
CA VAL A 92 -1.63 -6.05 -6.01
C VAL A 92 -2.75 -5.62 -5.08
N HIS A 93 -3.92 -6.25 -5.18
CA HIS A 93 -5.04 -5.98 -4.27
C HIS A 93 -4.70 -6.33 -2.82
N ILE A 94 -4.08 -7.49 -2.58
CA ILE A 94 -3.63 -7.90 -1.24
C ILE A 94 -2.65 -6.87 -0.68
N SER A 95 -1.57 -6.57 -1.42
CA SER A 95 -0.55 -5.60 -1.01
C SER A 95 -1.13 -4.23 -0.65
N VAL A 96 -2.06 -3.71 -1.46
CA VAL A 96 -2.69 -2.41 -1.19
C VAL A 96 -3.58 -2.47 0.03
N MET A 97 -4.39 -3.54 0.17
CA MET A 97 -5.33 -3.65 1.28
C MET A 97 -4.61 -3.91 2.61
N GLU A 98 -3.55 -4.72 2.63
CA GLU A 98 -2.66 -4.88 3.80
C GLU A 98 -1.98 -3.56 4.15
N GLY A 99 -1.40 -2.86 3.16
CA GLY A 99 -0.78 -1.55 3.37
C GLY A 99 -1.72 -0.50 3.98
N ILE A 100 -2.99 -0.46 3.55
CA ILE A 100 -4.00 0.43 4.15
C ILE A 100 -4.36 -0.04 5.56
N TYR A 101 -4.59 -1.34 5.74
CA TYR A 101 -5.01 -1.93 7.01
C TYR A 101 -3.95 -1.77 8.11
N ASP A 102 -2.70 -2.10 7.83
CA ASP A 102 -1.58 -1.94 8.75
C ASP A 102 -1.27 -0.46 8.97
N GLY A 103 -1.38 0.36 7.91
CA GLY A 103 -1.39 1.82 8.00
C GLY A 103 -2.34 2.32 9.09
N LEU A 104 -3.63 2.00 8.99
CA LEU A 104 -4.66 2.43 9.94
C LEU A 104 -4.45 1.93 11.38
N LYS A 105 -3.69 0.85 11.58
CA LYS A 105 -3.38 0.28 12.89
C LYS A 105 -2.11 0.85 13.53
N SER A 106 -1.28 1.55 12.75
CA SER A 106 -0.07 2.21 13.19
C SER A 106 -0.28 3.72 13.38
N PRO A 107 0.64 4.41 14.09
CA PRO A 107 0.71 5.87 14.07
C PRO A 107 0.69 6.43 12.65
N ILE A 108 0.08 7.61 12.47
CA ILE A 108 -0.12 8.21 11.15
C ILE A 108 1.20 8.45 10.40
N GLU A 109 2.28 8.74 11.13
CA GLU A 109 3.62 8.95 10.59
C GLU A 109 4.23 7.67 9.99
N GLU A 110 3.75 6.50 10.41
CA GLU A 110 4.24 5.20 9.94
C GLU A 110 3.46 4.69 8.72
N PHE A 111 2.36 5.35 8.32
CA PHE A 111 1.52 4.88 7.21
C PHE A 111 2.30 4.67 5.90
N PRO A 112 3.15 5.62 5.44
CA PRO A 112 3.94 5.42 4.23
C PRO A 112 4.89 4.22 4.31
N TYR A 113 5.37 3.91 5.51
CA TYR A 113 6.27 2.79 5.75
C TYR A 113 5.52 1.45 5.61
N ASN A 114 4.35 1.31 6.24
CA ASN A 114 3.50 0.13 6.08
C ASN A 114 3.11 -0.07 4.60
N ALA A 115 2.65 0.99 3.94
CA ALA A 115 2.30 0.94 2.51
C ALA A 115 3.47 0.45 1.64
N CYS A 116 4.70 0.91 1.90
CA CYS A 116 5.88 0.44 1.17
C CYS A 116 6.26 -1.01 1.53
N TYR A 117 6.07 -1.42 2.79
CA TYR A 117 6.43 -2.75 3.27
C TYR A 117 5.52 -3.81 2.64
N ASP A 118 4.21 -3.57 2.64
CA ASP A 118 3.22 -4.52 2.12
C ASP A 118 3.16 -4.55 0.59
N ALA A 119 3.72 -3.53 -0.07
CA ALA A 119 3.92 -3.53 -1.52
C ALA A 119 5.06 -4.45 -1.98
N VAL A 120 5.91 -4.94 -1.06
CA VAL A 120 7.02 -5.83 -1.43
C VAL A 120 6.49 -7.17 -1.92
N ASN A 121 6.85 -7.53 -3.16
CA ASN A 121 6.52 -8.81 -3.76
C ASN A 121 7.57 -9.18 -4.83
N ASP A 122 7.35 -10.26 -5.59
CA ASP A 122 8.32 -10.74 -6.58
C ASP A 122 8.66 -9.71 -7.68
N ASP A 123 7.74 -8.77 -7.97
CA ASP A 123 7.91 -7.73 -8.98
C ASP A 123 8.31 -6.36 -8.41
N TRP A 124 8.21 -6.20 -7.08
CA TRP A 124 8.46 -4.94 -6.37
C TRP A 124 9.40 -5.17 -5.19
N ASP A 125 10.70 -5.02 -5.47
CA ASP A 125 11.74 -4.99 -4.45
C ASP A 125 11.93 -3.58 -3.86
N PHE A 126 12.81 -3.47 -2.85
CA PHE A 126 13.08 -2.19 -2.21
C PHE A 126 13.69 -1.16 -3.15
N ASP A 127 14.49 -1.56 -4.15
CA ASP A 127 15.10 -0.64 -5.10
C ASP A 127 14.01 -0.01 -5.98
N ARG A 128 13.11 -0.82 -6.54
CA ARG A 128 11.98 -0.33 -7.34
C ARG A 128 11.03 0.54 -6.52
N ILE A 129 10.73 0.16 -5.28
CA ILE A 129 9.89 0.97 -4.38
C ILE A 129 10.57 2.31 -4.10
N THR A 130 11.87 2.32 -3.82
CA THR A 130 12.66 3.54 -3.59
C THR A 130 12.58 4.48 -4.79
N GLU A 131 12.86 3.98 -6.00
CA GLU A 131 12.77 4.77 -7.22
C GLU A 131 11.36 5.31 -7.47
N SER A 132 10.33 4.57 -7.07
CA SER A 132 8.92 4.96 -7.24
C SER A 132 8.53 6.07 -6.29
N ILE A 133 8.95 5.99 -5.02
CA ILE A 133 8.75 7.07 -4.03
C ILE A 133 9.49 8.35 -4.45
N GLN A 134 10.72 8.22 -4.95
CA GLN A 134 11.51 9.37 -5.41
C GLN A 134 10.87 10.11 -6.62
N LYS A 135 9.94 9.46 -7.35
CA LYS A 135 9.21 10.07 -8.47
C LYS A 135 7.96 10.87 -8.04
N LEU A 136 7.55 10.81 -6.77
CA LEU A 136 6.38 11.52 -6.24
C LEU A 136 6.64 13.03 -6.04
#